data_AF-K2AU40-F1
#
_entry.id   AF-K2AU40-F1
#
_cell.length_a   1.000
_cell.length_b   1.000
_cell.length_c   1.000
_cell.angle_alpha   90.00
_cell.angle_beta   90.00
_cell.angle_gamma   90.00
#
_symmetry.space_group_name_H-M   'P 1'
#
loop_
_entity.id
_entity.type
_entity.pdbx_description
1 polymer ?
#
loop_
_entity_poly.entity_id
_entity_poly.type
_entity_poly.pdbx_seq_one_letter_code
_entity_poly.pdbx_strand_id
1 'polypeptide(L)'
;MRSIGKIIGYILWIGAGLLMFVFWLSAMSKWLGFLGTILAFVLSPGLVIFPIIFWAVEGVFPTFYFFVWGTGIVGLIIGSLSSKDD
;
A
#
# COMPACT_ATOMS: atom_id res chain seq x y z
N MET A 1 -19.13 14.84 -12.61
CA MET A 1 -18.10 13.81 -12.93
C MET A 1 -16.75 14.10 -12.27
N ARG A 2 -16.22 15.33 -12.30
CA ARG A 2 -14.92 15.69 -11.68
C ARG A 2 -14.83 15.39 -10.17
N SER A 3 -15.82 15.80 -9.38
CA SER A 3 -15.83 15.55 -7.92
C SER A 3 -15.91 14.05 -7.58
N ILE A 4 -16.66 13.28 -8.38
CA ILE A 4 -16.77 11.82 -8.23
C ILE A 4 -15.42 11.16 -8.56
N GLY A 5 -14.75 11.59 -9.62
CA GLY A 5 -13.40 11.13 -9.96
C GLY A 5 -12.38 11.42 -8.87
N LYS A 6 -12.38 12.63 -8.29
CA LYS A 6 -11.54 12.97 -7.12
C LYS A 6 -11.81 12.01 -5.95
N ILE A 7 -13.08 11.79 -5.58
CA ILE A 7 -13.46 10.88 -4.48
C ILE A 7 -13.00 9.44 -4.74
N ILE A 8 -13.26 8.91 -5.93
CA ILE A 8 -12.83 7.56 -6.32
C ILE A 8 -11.31 7.44 -6.26
N GLY A 9 -10.59 8.41 -6.80
CA GLY A 9 -9.12 8.45 -6.77
C GLY A 9 -8.58 8.43 -5.34
N TYR A 10 -9.15 9.23 -4.44
CA TYR A 10 -8.78 9.25 -3.03
C TYR A 10 -9.08 7.93 -2.32
N ILE A 11 -10.26 7.33 -2.53
CA ILE A 11 -10.62 6.05 -1.91
C ILE A 11 -9.67 4.95 -2.37
N LEU A 12 -9.37 4.87 -3.67
CA LEU A 12 -8.45 3.89 -4.21
C LEU A 12 -7.03 4.07 -3.67
N TRP A 13 -6.53 5.31 -3.63
CA TRP A 13 -5.18 5.58 -3.16
C TRP A 13 -5.02 5.34 -1.65
N ILE A 14 -5.90 5.93 -0.83
CA ILE A 14 -5.85 5.77 0.63
C ILE A 14 -6.15 4.33 1.02
N GLY A 15 -7.16 3.72 0.40
CA GLY A 15 -7.53 2.33 0.66
C GLY A 15 -6.40 1.36 0.31
N ALA A 16 -5.74 1.55 -0.83
CA ALA A 16 -4.57 0.76 -1.20
C ALA A 16 -3.42 0.94 -0.20
N GLY A 17 -3.11 2.19 0.19
CA GLY A 17 -2.07 2.49 1.17
C GLY A 17 -2.33 1.82 2.52
N LEU A 18 -3.57 1.87 3.00
CA LEU A 18 -3.98 1.23 4.26
C LEU A 18 -3.86 -0.30 4.19
N LEU A 19 -4.34 -0.91 3.10
CA LEU A 19 -4.23 -2.35 2.90
C LEU A 19 -2.77 -2.82 2.82
N MET A 20 -1.92 -2.06 2.10
CA MET A 20 -0.48 -2.32 2.04
C MET A 20 0.17 -2.20 3.42
N PHE A 21 -0.22 -1.20 4.22
CA PHE A 21 0.27 -1.04 5.60
C PHE A 21 -0.16 -2.19 6.51
N VAL A 22 -1.41 -2.66 6.41
CA VAL A 22 -1.87 -3.84 7.15
C VAL A 22 -1.06 -5.08 6.77
N PHE A 23 -0.79 -5.29 5.48
CA PHE A 23 0.07 -6.38 5.02
C PHE A 23 1.47 -6.34 5.62
N TRP A 24 2.09 -5.15 5.58
CA TRP A 24 3.40 -4.91 6.19
C TRP A 24 3.39 -5.17 7.70
N LEU A 25 2.41 -4.64 8.40
CA LEU A 25 2.24 -4.83 9.84
C LEU A 25 2.08 -6.31 10.17
N SER A 26 1.19 -7.03 9.49
CA SER A 26 0.98 -8.47 9.72
C SER A 26 2.23 -9.29 9.46
N ALA A 27 2.97 -8.99 8.39
CA ALA A 27 4.22 -9.69 8.08
C ALA A 27 5.31 -9.39 9.13
N MET A 28 5.50 -8.12 9.50
CA MET A 28 6.46 -7.73 10.54
C MET A 28 6.13 -8.36 11.89
N SER A 29 4.86 -8.34 12.30
CA SER A 29 4.41 -9.00 13.52
C SER A 29 4.61 -10.52 13.48
N LYS A 30 4.42 -11.16 12.31
CA LYS A 30 4.69 -12.60 12.13
C LYS A 30 6.18 -12.90 12.22
N TRP A 31 7.04 -12.08 11.61
CA TRP A 31 8.48 -12.32 11.54
C TRP A 31 9.21 -12.03 12.86
N LEU A 32 8.81 -10.97 13.56
CA LEU A 32 9.55 -10.44 14.72
C LEU A 32 8.71 -10.35 16.00
N GLY A 33 7.48 -10.88 15.99
CA GLY A 33 6.57 -10.84 17.13
C GLY A 33 6.19 -9.41 17.53
N PHE A 34 6.10 -9.15 18.84
CA PHE A 34 5.71 -7.83 19.38
C PHE A 34 6.63 -6.69 18.92
N LEU A 35 7.94 -6.94 18.84
CA LEU A 35 8.91 -5.97 18.35
C LEU A 35 8.63 -5.59 16.89
N GLY A 36 8.22 -6.57 16.08
CA GLY A 36 7.78 -6.36 14.70
C GLY A 36 6.62 -5.39 14.58
N THR A 37 5.64 -5.51 15.47
CA THR A 37 4.49 -4.59 15.52
C THR A 37 4.92 -3.14 15.74
N ILE A 38 5.87 -2.89 16.65
CA ILE A 38 6.39 -1.54 16.92
C ILE A 38 7.21 -1.04 15.73
N LEU A 39 8.13 -1.88 15.24
CA LEU A 39 8.99 -1.53 14.10
C LEU A 39 8.20 -1.29 12.82
N ALA A 40 7.04 -1.93 12.64
CA ALA A 40 6.22 -1.74 11.45
C ALA A 40 5.81 -0.26 11.24
N PHE A 41 5.56 0.49 12.32
CA PHE A 41 5.25 1.92 12.23
C PHE A 41 6.47 2.75 11.85
N VAL A 42 7.61 2.49 12.51
CA VAL A 42 8.88 3.22 12.29
C VAL A 42 9.43 2.95 10.89
N LEU A 43 9.35 1.71 10.44
CA LEU A 43 9.84 1.23 9.15
C LEU A 43 8.74 1.23 8.07
N SER A 44 7.67 2.00 8.25
CA SER A 44 6.63 2.18 7.23
C SER A 44 7.15 2.69 5.87
N PRO A 45 8.25 3.48 5.76
CA PRO A 45 8.86 3.75 4.45
C PRO A 45 9.32 2.47 3.71
N GLY A 46 9.53 1.38 4.46
CA GLY A 46 9.90 0.06 3.94
C GLY A 46 8.80 -0.62 3.10
N LEU A 47 7.57 -0.09 3.07
CA LEU A 47 6.48 -0.58 2.22
C LEU A 47 6.91 -0.72 0.74
N VAL A 48 7.76 0.15 0.23
CA VAL A 48 8.21 0.12 -1.17
C VAL A 48 9.10 -1.10 -1.47
N ILE A 49 9.95 -1.48 -0.51
CA ILE A 49 10.88 -2.63 -0.64
C ILE A 49 10.30 -3.93 -0.07
N PHE A 50 9.17 -3.84 0.64
CA PHE A 50 8.50 -4.98 1.26
C PHE A 50 8.29 -6.16 0.33
N PRO A 51 7.87 -6.01 -0.95
CA PRO A 51 7.66 -7.17 -1.80
C PRO A 51 8.89 -8.06 -1.98
N ILE A 52 10.07 -7.43 -2.03
CA ILE A 52 11.36 -8.12 -2.19
C ILE A 52 11.69 -8.87 -0.90
N ILE A 53 11.55 -8.20 0.25
CA ILE A 53 11.81 -8.78 1.56
C ILE A 53 10.85 -9.95 1.83
N PHE A 54 9.55 -9.73 1.59
CA PHE A 54 8.52 -10.74 1.77
C PHE A 54 8.79 -11.97 0.93
N TRP A 55 9.15 -11.79 -0.34
CA TRP A 55 9.47 -12.92 -1.21
C TRP A 55 10.70 -13.69 -0.72
N ALA A 56 11.73 -13.00 -0.23
CA ALA A 56 12.93 -13.63 0.32
C ALA A 56 12.64 -14.42 1.62
N VAL A 57 11.78 -13.90 2.50
CA VAL A 57 11.48 -14.52 3.81
C VAL A 57 10.43 -15.62 3.70
N GLU A 58 9.34 -15.39 2.97
CA GLU A 58 8.21 -16.32 2.87
C GLU A 58 8.34 -17.30 1.70
N GLY A 59 9.29 -17.07 0.78
CA GLY A 59 9.51 -17.91 -0.40
C GLY A 59 8.40 -17.83 -1.45
N VAL A 60 7.38 -16.99 -1.25
CA VAL A 60 6.21 -16.85 -2.12
C VAL A 60 6.15 -15.41 -2.66
N PHE A 61 5.91 -15.28 -3.96
CA PHE A 61 5.81 -13.97 -4.60
C PHE A 61 4.53 -13.24 -4.13
N PRO A 62 4.61 -11.97 -3.67
CA PRO A 62 3.49 -11.25 -3.08
C PRO A 62 2.58 -10.61 -4.14
N THR A 63 1.97 -11.44 -5.00
CA THR A 63 1.13 -10.98 -6.12
C THR A 63 0.01 -10.03 -5.69
N PHE A 64 -0.68 -10.36 -4.60
CA PHE A 64 -1.78 -9.55 -4.08
C PHE A 64 -1.30 -8.14 -3.69
N TYR A 65 -0.12 -8.03 -3.08
CA TYR A 65 0.45 -6.73 -2.70
C TYR A 65 0.69 -5.85 -3.93
N PHE A 66 1.21 -6.42 -5.02
CA PHE A 66 1.39 -5.68 -6.28
C PHE A 66 0.06 -5.24 -6.90
N PHE A 67 -0.99 -6.05 -6.84
CA PHE A 67 -2.31 -5.62 -7.29
C PHE A 67 -2.83 -4.42 -6.49
N VAL A 68 -2.72 -4.47 -5.16
CA VAL A 68 -3.13 -3.37 -4.29
C VAL A 68 -2.28 -2.12 -4.55
N TRP A 69 -0.98 -2.27 -4.73
CA TRP A 69 -0.12 -1.13 -5.07
C TRP A 69 -0.50 -0.51 -6.42
N GLY A 70 -0.77 -1.35 -7.43
CA GLY A 70 -1.25 -0.92 -8.73
C GLY A 70 -2.58 -0.17 -8.66
N THR A 71 -3.56 -0.64 -7.86
CA THR A 71 -4.82 0.09 -7.66
C THR A 71 -4.62 1.44 -7.01
N GLY A 72 -3.66 1.56 -6.08
CA GLY A 72 -3.27 2.84 -5.49
C GLY A 72 -2.71 3.82 -6.52
N ILE A 73 -1.86 3.34 -7.44
CA ILE A 73 -1.32 4.16 -8.55
C ILE A 73 -2.45 4.61 -9.48
N VAL A 74 -3.38 3.72 -9.84
CA VAL A 74 -4.56 4.09 -10.63
C VAL A 74 -5.40 5.15 -9.91
N GLY A 75 -5.59 5.02 -8.61
CA GLY A 75 -6.25 6.02 -7.76
C GLY A 75 -5.59 7.41 -7.85
N LEU A 76 -4.26 7.47 -7.74
CA LEU A 76 -3.49 8.70 -7.90
C LEU A 76 -3.69 9.32 -9.28
N ILE A 77 -3.67 8.52 -10.35
CA ILE A 77 -3.85 9.00 -11.72
C ILE A 77 -5.25 9.61 -11.88
N ILE A 78 -6.30 8.89 -11.46
CA ILE A 78 -7.68 9.36 -11.53
C ILE A 78 -7.86 10.65 -10.73
N GLY A 79 -7.35 10.70 -9.50
CA GLY A 79 -7.43 11.88 -8.65
C GLY A 79 -6.70 13.09 -9.26
N SER A 80 -5.53 12.85 -9.83
CA SER A 80 -4.69 13.89 -10.47
C SER A 80 -5.35 14.45 -11.73
N LEU A 81 -5.84 13.58 -12.63
CA LEU A 81 -6.54 13.98 -13.84
C LEU A 81 -7.83 14.75 -13.52
N SER A 82 -8.51 14.38 -12.44
CA SER A 82 -9.73 15.05 -12.01
C SER A 82 -9.48 16.43 -11.37
N SER A 83 -8.21 16.78 -11.09
CA SER A 83 -7.81 18.02 -10.39
C SER A 83 -7.05 19.04 -11.25
N LYS A 84 -6.73 18.70 -12.51
CA LYS A 84 -5.86 19.52 -13.39
C LYS A 84 -6.52 20.75 -14.03
N ASP A 85 -7.81 20.98 -13.79
CA ASP A 85 -8.59 22.07 -14.41
C ASP A 85 -9.09 23.13 -13.40
N ASP A 86 -8.41 23.25 -12.24
CA ASP A 86 -8.60 24.33 -11.25
C ASP A 86 -7.60 25.47 -11.50
#